data_AF-A0A1N6AZ53-F1
#
_entry.id   AF-A0A1N6AZ53-F1
#
_cell.length_a   1.000
_cell.length_b   1.000
_cell.length_c   1.000
_cell.angle_alpha   90.00
_cell.angle_beta   90.00
_cell.angle_gamma   90.00
#
_symmetry.space_group_name_H-M   'P 1'
#
loop_
_entity.id
_entity.type
_entity.pdbx_description
1 polymer ?
#
loop_
_entity_poly.entity_id
_entity_poly.type
_entity_poly.pdbx_seq_one_letter_code
_entity_poly.pdbx_strand_id
1 'polypeptide(L)'
;MYPPTARTIPSRSRDRMSYDRATAHAVLDEAYHCALGFTVDSQPRVLPTLHVRIGDTLYLHGSTGSRPLLAARGDGLPVCVAVTLLDGLVYARSQFHHSANYRSVVAIGTARLVTDEREKSAMLTALVEKVGPGRSAASRPPNRRELAETAVLALPLREVSVRARTGGVREDEADLHLPHWAGVLPLRLTPGLPEPDAGVTAPLPAYLRATRTPWHDPTPMAGEHVRLEPLDLTHADELHTATADAEVWRHLNVALPTTPAGTAEVITGALAAQHRGERVAWAQRCAATGAVVGTTSYYDIDPERRSVAIGHTFLGRPWWRTGINTEAKLLLLSRAFDELGAVRVAWHTDIRNERSQAAIERLGATREGVLRMHRQRPDGSWRDTVQYAMTVDEWPNAQARLRERLHRTAPVA
;
A
#
# COMPACT_ATOMS: atom_id res chain seq x y z
N MET A 1 -5.15 -8.77 32.92
CA MET A 1 -3.79 -8.21 33.11
C MET A 1 -2.78 -9.32 33.34
N TYR A 2 -1.50 -9.08 33.05
CA TYR A 2 -0.39 -9.92 33.48
C TYR A 2 -0.01 -9.60 34.92
N PRO A 3 0.38 -10.59 35.75
CA PRO A 3 0.85 -10.33 37.10
C PRO A 3 2.23 -9.65 37.05
N PRO A 4 2.42 -8.49 37.70
CA PRO A 4 3.73 -7.89 37.85
C PRO A 4 4.64 -8.78 38.70
N THR A 5 5.90 -8.90 38.31
CA THR A 5 6.94 -9.69 39.01
C THR A 5 8.15 -8.81 39.29
N ALA A 6 9.04 -9.27 40.19
CA ALA A 6 10.30 -8.57 40.46
C ALA A 6 11.14 -8.32 39.18
N ARG A 7 10.99 -9.16 38.15
CA ARG A 7 11.67 -9.05 36.86
C ARG A 7 11.01 -8.07 35.88
N THR A 8 9.74 -7.74 36.09
CA THR A 8 8.93 -6.94 35.15
C THR A 8 8.52 -5.58 35.71
N ILE A 9 8.74 -5.32 37.00
CA ILE A 9 8.54 -4.01 37.64
C ILE A 9 9.78 -3.14 37.42
N PRO A 10 9.68 -1.94 36.82
CA PRO A 10 10.85 -1.10 36.61
C PRO A 10 11.25 -0.34 37.88
N SER A 11 12.52 0.02 37.93
CA SER A 11 13.07 0.93 38.94
C SER A 11 12.73 2.40 38.69
N ARG A 12 12.44 2.80 37.44
CA ARG A 12 12.16 4.19 37.04
C ARG A 12 10.96 4.31 36.10
N SER A 13 10.32 5.48 36.07
CA SER A 13 9.19 5.80 35.18
C SER A 13 8.04 4.77 35.23
N ARG A 14 7.61 4.42 36.46
CA ARG A 14 6.54 3.44 36.69
C ARG A 14 5.20 3.87 36.06
N ASP A 15 5.00 5.18 35.93
CA ASP A 15 3.86 5.81 35.25
C ASP A 15 3.73 5.41 33.76
N ARG A 16 4.82 4.92 33.15
CA ARG A 16 4.84 4.49 31.75
C ARG A 16 4.57 3.01 31.55
N MET A 17 4.38 2.26 32.63
CA MET A 17 4.19 0.82 32.57
C MET A 17 2.72 0.45 32.47
N SER A 18 2.43 -0.55 31.66
CA SER A 18 1.15 -1.25 31.64
C SER A 18 1.38 -2.76 31.71
N TYR A 19 0.47 -3.44 32.37
CA TYR A 19 0.37 -4.90 32.41
C TYR A 19 -0.94 -5.38 31.79
N ASP A 20 -1.62 -4.51 31.05
CA ASP A 20 -2.82 -4.87 30.32
C ASP A 20 -2.49 -5.84 29.17
N ARG A 21 -3.29 -6.90 29.07
CA ARG A 21 -3.07 -7.96 28.08
C ARG A 21 -3.36 -7.48 26.67
N ALA A 22 -4.46 -6.75 26.50
CA ALA A 22 -4.86 -6.25 25.18
C ALA A 22 -3.81 -5.27 24.64
N THR A 23 -3.28 -4.40 25.49
CA THR A 23 -2.21 -3.47 25.14
C THR A 23 -0.93 -4.21 24.70
N ALA A 24 -0.52 -5.23 25.45
CA ALA A 24 0.66 -6.02 25.09
C ALA A 24 0.46 -6.80 23.78
N HIS A 25 -0.70 -7.44 23.62
CA HIS A 25 -1.05 -8.20 22.42
C HIS A 25 -1.09 -7.30 21.18
N ALA A 26 -1.68 -6.10 21.28
CA ALA A 26 -1.71 -5.15 20.17
C ALA A 26 -0.30 -4.78 19.65
N VAL A 27 0.65 -4.54 20.54
CA VAL A 27 2.05 -4.26 20.14
C VAL A 27 2.71 -5.48 19.51
N LEU A 28 2.49 -6.68 20.06
CA LEU A 28 3.03 -7.92 19.50
C LEU A 28 2.43 -8.27 18.13
N ASP A 29 1.17 -7.93 17.90
CA ASP A 29 0.47 -8.21 16.65
C ASP A 29 0.87 -7.21 15.55
N GLU A 30 1.07 -5.94 15.90
CA GLU A 30 1.51 -4.89 14.97
C GLU A 30 2.99 -5.06 14.55
N ALA A 31 3.88 -5.41 15.48
CA ALA A 31 5.31 -5.50 15.17
C ALA A 31 5.66 -6.77 14.39
N TYR A 32 6.35 -6.64 13.25
CA TYR A 32 6.82 -7.81 12.49
C TYR A 32 7.99 -8.57 13.14
N HIS A 33 8.85 -7.85 13.86
CA HIS A 33 10.11 -8.38 14.39
C HIS A 33 10.24 -8.15 15.90
N CYS A 34 11.13 -8.93 16.50
CA CYS A 34 11.52 -8.83 17.90
C CYS A 34 13.04 -9.02 18.06
N ALA A 35 13.55 -8.71 19.24
CA ALA A 35 14.88 -9.05 19.69
C ALA A 35 14.78 -10.17 20.74
N LEU A 36 15.27 -11.37 20.38
CA LEU A 36 15.35 -12.51 21.27
C LEU A 36 16.67 -12.47 22.05
N GLY A 37 16.58 -12.14 23.34
CA GLY A 37 17.68 -12.23 24.30
C GLY A 37 17.74 -13.62 24.96
N PHE A 38 18.93 -14.22 25.00
CA PHE A 38 19.18 -15.52 25.64
C PHE A 38 20.65 -15.66 26.02
N THR A 39 21.00 -16.69 26.79
CA THR A 39 22.38 -16.98 27.18
C THR A 39 22.84 -18.32 26.63
N VAL A 40 24.07 -18.37 26.09
CA VAL A 40 24.77 -19.59 25.71
C VAL A 40 26.18 -19.49 26.24
N ASP A 41 26.69 -20.55 26.89
CA ASP A 41 28.00 -20.56 27.55
C ASP A 41 28.19 -19.36 28.51
N SER A 42 27.13 -19.04 29.27
CA SER A 42 27.04 -17.89 30.17
C SER A 42 27.23 -16.51 29.52
N GLN A 43 27.23 -16.43 28.18
CA GLN A 43 27.32 -15.16 27.46
C GLN A 43 25.96 -14.73 26.92
N PRO A 44 25.57 -13.45 27.12
CA PRO A 44 24.34 -12.93 26.54
C PRO A 44 24.44 -12.84 25.02
N ARG A 45 23.33 -13.13 24.38
CA ARG A 45 23.12 -13.03 22.93
C ARG A 45 21.80 -12.32 22.67
N VAL A 46 21.75 -11.55 21.60
CA VAL A 46 20.53 -10.93 21.10
C VAL A 46 20.40 -11.27 19.63
N LEU A 47 19.28 -11.88 19.26
CA LEU A 47 18.97 -12.28 17.89
C LEU A 47 17.73 -11.51 17.40
N PRO A 48 17.87 -10.62 16.41
CA PRO A 48 16.72 -10.09 15.69
C PRO A 48 16.03 -11.19 14.89
N THR A 49 14.72 -11.35 15.02
CA THR A 49 13.95 -12.36 14.28
C THR A 49 12.47 -11.97 14.16
N LEU A 50 11.75 -12.63 13.25
CA LEU A 50 10.30 -12.52 13.13
C LEU A 50 9.60 -13.30 14.24
N HIS A 51 8.41 -12.82 14.63
CA HIS A 51 7.56 -13.51 15.60
C HIS A 51 6.09 -13.50 15.19
N VAL A 52 5.34 -14.44 15.73
CA VAL A 52 3.88 -14.43 15.69
C VAL A 52 3.32 -14.79 17.06
N ARG A 53 2.21 -14.17 17.43
CA ARG A 53 1.45 -14.52 18.63
C ARG A 53 0.23 -15.34 18.24
N ILE A 54 -0.02 -16.43 18.95
CA ILE A 54 -1.27 -17.19 18.84
C ILE A 54 -1.83 -17.32 20.26
N GLY A 55 -2.96 -16.66 20.52
CA GLY A 55 -3.53 -16.57 21.86
C GLY A 55 -2.52 -16.00 22.87
N ASP A 56 -2.24 -16.74 23.93
CA ASP A 56 -1.30 -16.34 24.99
C ASP A 56 0.13 -16.89 24.80
N THR A 57 0.51 -17.27 23.57
CA THR A 57 1.84 -17.82 23.29
C THR A 57 2.52 -17.02 22.18
N LEU A 58 3.77 -16.63 22.43
CA LEU A 58 4.64 -16.01 21.44
C LEU A 58 5.53 -17.07 20.80
N TYR A 59 5.54 -17.11 19.48
CA TYR A 59 6.30 -18.09 18.71
C TYR A 59 7.40 -17.44 17.88
N LEU A 60 8.52 -18.13 17.79
CA LEU A 60 9.72 -17.76 17.05
C LEU A 60 10.19 -18.99 16.26
N HIS A 61 10.66 -18.83 15.03
CA HIS A 61 11.24 -19.94 14.27
C HIS A 61 12.67 -19.66 13.85
N GLY A 62 13.36 -20.73 13.47
CA GLY A 62 14.68 -20.68 12.85
C GLY A 62 15.09 -22.07 12.35
N SER A 63 16.29 -22.15 11.78
CA SER A 63 16.88 -23.44 11.42
C SER A 63 17.06 -24.32 12.65
N THR A 64 16.84 -25.63 12.51
CA THR A 64 17.14 -26.63 13.54
C THR A 64 18.58 -26.61 14.04
N GLY A 65 19.52 -26.12 13.23
CA GLY A 65 20.94 -25.98 13.57
C GLY A 65 21.30 -24.63 14.23
N SER A 66 20.35 -23.71 14.38
CA SER A 66 20.64 -22.40 14.96
C SER A 66 20.83 -22.47 16.48
N ARG A 67 21.74 -21.65 17.00
CA ARG A 67 22.15 -21.66 18.43
C ARG A 67 20.99 -21.61 19.43
N PRO A 68 19.99 -20.71 19.35
CA PRO A 68 18.91 -20.70 20.32
C PRO A 68 18.05 -21.97 20.26
N LEU A 69 17.91 -22.57 19.08
CA LEU A 69 17.10 -23.78 18.88
C LEU A 69 17.83 -25.03 19.40
N LEU A 70 19.16 -25.08 19.26
CA LEU A 70 19.99 -26.09 19.90
C LEU A 70 19.97 -25.97 21.43
N ALA A 71 20.09 -24.74 21.95
CA ALA A 71 20.10 -24.47 23.39
C ALA A 71 18.76 -24.74 24.09
N ALA A 72 17.64 -24.74 23.33
CA ALA A 72 16.32 -25.06 23.87
C ALA A 72 16.02 -26.56 23.96
N ARG A 73 16.95 -27.45 23.54
CA ARG A 73 16.77 -28.90 23.68
C ARG A 73 16.83 -29.29 25.16
N GLY A 74 15.86 -30.09 25.62
CA GLY A 74 15.70 -30.44 27.04
C GLY A 74 14.61 -29.59 27.70
N ASP A 75 14.95 -28.91 28.80
CA ASP A 75 13.99 -28.18 29.65
C ASP A 75 13.54 -26.81 29.08
N GLY A 76 13.92 -26.51 27.84
CA GLY A 76 13.68 -25.23 27.18
C GLY A 76 14.80 -24.20 27.41
N LEU A 77 14.59 -23.00 26.88
CA LEU A 77 15.57 -21.91 26.90
C LEU A 77 15.03 -20.72 27.71
N PRO A 78 15.69 -20.30 28.80
CA PRO A 78 15.40 -19.01 29.41
C PRO A 78 15.66 -17.87 28.42
N VAL A 79 14.64 -17.05 28.18
CA VAL A 79 14.65 -15.98 27.17
C VAL A 79 14.06 -14.68 27.72
N CYS A 80 14.48 -13.58 27.11
CA CYS A 80 13.87 -12.26 27.21
C CYS A 80 13.57 -11.77 25.79
N VAL A 81 12.31 -11.68 25.41
CA VAL A 81 11.90 -11.18 24.10
C VAL A 81 11.47 -9.73 24.22
N ALA A 82 12.12 -8.84 23.47
CA ALA A 82 11.78 -7.43 23.41
C ALA A 82 11.20 -7.07 22.03
N VAL A 83 10.10 -6.32 22.02
CA VAL A 83 9.46 -5.76 20.83
C VAL A 83 9.31 -4.27 21.03
N THR A 84 9.65 -3.45 20.03
CA THR A 84 9.57 -1.99 20.13
C THR A 84 9.06 -1.39 18.83
N LEU A 85 8.08 -0.50 18.94
CA LEU A 85 7.57 0.36 17.87
C LEU A 85 7.92 1.81 18.21
N LEU A 86 8.60 2.49 17.28
CA LEU A 86 8.97 3.90 17.42
C LEU A 86 7.89 4.76 16.74
N ASP A 87 7.14 5.52 17.54
CA ASP A 87 5.97 6.27 17.09
C ASP A 87 6.26 7.76 16.86
N GLY A 88 7.40 8.28 17.34
CA GLY A 88 7.81 9.66 17.07
C GLY A 88 9.06 10.09 17.81
N LEU A 89 9.70 11.15 17.32
CA LEU A 89 10.83 11.82 17.97
C LEU A 89 10.36 13.10 18.66
N VAL A 90 10.82 13.32 19.89
CA VAL A 90 10.47 14.51 20.67
C VAL A 90 11.66 15.46 20.66
N TYR A 91 11.41 16.64 20.11
CA TYR A 91 12.36 17.74 20.01
C TYR A 91 12.07 18.75 21.13
N ALA A 92 12.99 18.87 22.07
CA ALA A 92 12.92 19.87 23.13
C ALA A 92 13.82 21.07 22.81
N ARG A 93 13.65 22.16 23.56
CA ARG A 93 14.51 23.34 23.52
C ARG A 93 15.85 23.07 24.20
N SER A 94 15.83 22.30 25.29
CA SER A 94 17.03 21.82 25.98
C SER A 94 17.44 20.43 25.51
N GLN A 95 18.75 20.23 25.35
CA GLN A 95 19.31 18.96 24.89
C GLN A 95 18.90 17.77 25.78
N PHE A 96 18.68 18.01 27.06
CA PHE A 96 18.33 16.97 28.03
C PHE A 96 16.91 16.40 27.82
N HIS A 97 15.98 17.22 27.35
CA HIS A 97 14.55 16.86 27.27
C HIS A 97 14.15 16.21 25.93
N HIS A 98 15.09 16.05 24.99
CA HIS A 98 14.85 15.24 23.79
C HIS A 98 14.47 13.80 24.17
N SER A 99 13.53 13.23 23.43
CA SER A 99 13.02 11.89 23.72
C SER A 99 12.37 11.24 22.51
N ALA A 100 11.60 10.17 22.75
CA ALA A 100 10.82 9.49 21.73
C ALA A 100 9.44 9.09 22.27
N ASN A 101 8.45 9.07 21.40
CA ASN A 101 7.21 8.34 21.62
C ASN A 101 7.38 6.92 21.09
N TYR A 102 6.96 5.93 21.87
CA TYR A 102 7.16 4.52 21.56
C TYR A 102 6.20 3.63 22.32
N ARG A 103 6.05 2.40 21.85
CA ARG A 103 5.40 1.29 22.54
C ARG A 103 6.36 0.10 22.54
N SER A 104 6.58 -0.52 23.70
CA SER A 104 7.49 -1.66 23.82
C SER A 104 6.91 -2.73 24.73
N VAL A 105 7.13 -3.99 24.36
CA VAL A 105 6.77 -5.18 25.15
C VAL A 105 8.05 -5.93 25.49
N VAL A 106 8.19 -6.32 26.75
CA VAL A 106 9.21 -7.26 27.22
C VAL A 106 8.52 -8.48 27.82
N ALA A 107 8.78 -9.65 27.24
CA ALA A 107 8.29 -10.93 27.72
C ALA A 107 9.46 -11.80 28.19
N ILE A 108 9.40 -12.28 29.44
CA ILE A 108 10.46 -13.08 30.05
C ILE A 108 9.89 -14.45 30.41
N GLY A 109 10.66 -15.51 30.18
CA GLY A 109 10.25 -16.86 30.57
C GLY A 109 11.16 -17.93 30.01
N THR A 110 10.71 -19.17 30.06
CA THR A 110 11.39 -20.30 29.44
C THR A 110 10.62 -20.69 28.17
N ALA A 111 11.24 -20.53 27.01
CA ALA A 111 10.68 -20.94 25.74
C ALA A 111 10.94 -22.43 25.51
N ARG A 112 9.88 -23.19 25.21
CA ARG A 112 10.00 -24.62 24.89
C ARG A 112 10.17 -24.84 23.40
N LEU A 113 10.84 -25.93 23.03
CA LEU A 113 10.83 -26.41 21.65
C LEU A 113 9.46 -27.00 21.31
N VAL A 114 8.89 -26.65 20.17
CA VAL A 114 7.66 -27.26 19.64
C VAL A 114 8.01 -28.57 18.95
N THR A 115 7.47 -29.67 19.47
CA THR A 115 7.66 -31.03 18.93
C THR A 115 6.47 -31.54 18.14
N ASP A 116 5.26 -31.06 18.45
CA ASP A 116 4.05 -31.39 17.69
C ASP A 116 4.07 -30.71 16.31
N GLU A 117 3.97 -31.52 15.25
CA GLU A 117 3.95 -31.06 13.87
C GLU A 117 2.72 -30.22 13.56
N ARG A 118 1.58 -30.47 14.22
CA ARG A 118 0.36 -29.68 14.04
C ARG A 118 0.52 -28.28 14.62
N GLU A 119 1.05 -28.15 15.82
CA GLU A 119 1.39 -26.86 16.43
C GLU A 119 2.41 -26.10 15.57
N LYS A 120 3.46 -26.79 15.09
CA LYS A 120 4.48 -26.20 14.21
C LYS A 120 3.85 -25.65 12.92
N SER A 121 3.02 -26.45 12.26
CA SER A 121 2.34 -26.04 11.02
C SER A 121 1.38 -24.86 11.24
N ALA A 122 0.57 -24.90 12.31
CA ALA A 122 -0.34 -23.81 12.66
C ALA A 122 0.40 -22.50 12.91
N MET A 123 1.56 -22.57 13.58
CA MET A 123 2.42 -21.41 13.79
C MET A 123 2.93 -20.83 12.47
N LEU A 124 3.50 -21.67 11.59
CA LEU A 124 4.02 -21.20 10.29
C LEU A 124 2.92 -20.56 9.45
N THR A 125 1.71 -21.14 9.43
CA THR A 125 0.53 -20.53 8.78
C THR A 125 0.22 -19.16 9.38
N ALA A 126 0.17 -19.04 10.72
CA ALA A 126 -0.11 -17.76 11.38
C ALA A 126 0.96 -16.70 11.09
N LEU A 127 2.24 -17.09 11.01
CA LEU A 127 3.32 -16.19 10.65
C LEU A 127 3.14 -15.65 9.22
N VAL A 128 2.76 -16.51 8.28
CA VAL A 128 2.49 -16.12 6.89
C VAL A 128 1.27 -15.19 6.80
N GLU A 129 0.20 -15.47 7.55
CA GLU A 129 -0.97 -14.58 7.64
C GLU A 129 -0.64 -13.21 8.24
N LYS A 130 0.29 -13.17 9.21
CA LYS A 130 0.77 -11.91 9.78
C LYS A 130 1.52 -11.07 8.74
N VAL A 131 2.25 -11.68 7.81
CA VAL A 131 2.96 -10.97 6.73
C VAL A 131 1.97 -10.41 5.70
N GLY A 132 0.88 -11.12 5.41
CA GLY A 132 -0.17 -10.66 4.52
C GLY A 132 -1.47 -11.43 4.75
N PRO A 133 -2.60 -10.77 5.04
CA PRO A 133 -3.89 -11.44 5.16
C PRO A 133 -4.23 -12.25 3.90
N GLY A 134 -4.53 -13.53 4.06
CA GLY A 134 -4.80 -14.48 2.98
C GLY A 134 -3.55 -15.06 2.31
N ARG A 135 -2.34 -14.64 2.70
CA ARG A 135 -1.10 -15.12 2.08
C ARG A 135 -0.90 -16.62 2.26
N SER A 136 -1.36 -17.20 3.36
CA SER A 136 -1.18 -18.64 3.60
C SER A 136 -2.01 -19.50 2.64
N ALA A 137 -3.15 -18.99 2.14
CA ALA A 137 -3.93 -19.63 1.11
C ALA A 137 -3.36 -19.37 -0.31
N ALA A 138 -2.71 -18.22 -0.50
CA ALA A 138 -2.05 -17.82 -1.75
C ALA A 138 -0.62 -18.37 -1.89
N SER A 139 -0.20 -19.32 -1.04
CA SER A 139 1.09 -20.00 -1.11
C SER A 139 0.93 -21.47 -0.70
N ARG A 140 1.82 -22.35 -1.15
CA ARG A 140 1.76 -23.76 -0.76
C ARG A 140 2.17 -23.93 0.71
N PRO A 141 1.58 -24.88 1.45
CA PRO A 141 2.09 -25.23 2.77
C PRO A 141 3.52 -25.80 2.70
N PRO A 142 4.26 -25.78 3.82
CA PRO A 142 5.60 -26.37 3.89
C PRO A 142 5.53 -27.88 3.65
N ASN A 143 6.50 -28.42 2.91
CA ASN A 143 6.65 -29.86 2.73
C ASN A 143 7.35 -30.50 3.95
N ARG A 144 7.41 -31.84 3.99
CA ARG A 144 8.01 -32.58 5.12
C ARG A 144 9.47 -32.22 5.36
N ARG A 145 10.25 -31.97 4.31
CA ARG A 145 11.66 -31.60 4.43
C ARG A 145 11.80 -30.21 5.04
N GLU A 146 11.03 -29.24 4.56
CA GLU A 146 11.02 -27.87 5.09
C GLU A 146 10.60 -27.83 6.57
N LEU A 147 9.60 -28.62 6.95
CA LEU A 147 9.18 -28.78 8.35
C LEU A 147 10.26 -29.42 9.23
N ALA A 148 11.03 -30.37 8.68
CA ALA A 148 12.12 -31.04 9.38
C ALA A 148 13.35 -30.12 9.56
N GLU A 149 13.61 -29.20 8.63
CA GLU A 149 14.70 -28.21 8.72
C GLU A 149 14.33 -27.00 9.60
N THR A 150 13.04 -26.86 9.96
CA THR A 150 12.51 -25.75 10.76
C THR A 150 12.26 -26.15 12.22
N ALA A 151 12.82 -25.37 13.14
CA ALA A 151 12.55 -25.48 14.57
C ALA A 151 11.80 -24.25 15.08
N VAL A 152 10.95 -24.45 16.09
CA VAL A 152 10.05 -23.42 16.62
C VAL A 152 10.15 -23.38 18.13
N LEU A 153 10.33 -22.18 18.68
CA LEU A 153 10.24 -21.88 20.11
C LEU A 153 8.85 -21.32 20.42
N ALA A 154 8.25 -21.83 21.49
CA ALA A 154 7.01 -21.34 22.07
C ALA A 154 7.29 -20.75 23.45
N LEU A 155 7.04 -19.45 23.62
CA LEU A 155 7.13 -18.73 24.88
C LEU A 155 5.72 -18.42 25.39
N PRO A 156 5.24 -19.11 26.45
CA PRO A 156 4.00 -18.74 27.11
C PRO A 156 4.11 -17.32 27.69
N LEU A 157 3.16 -16.45 27.33
CA LEU A 157 3.09 -15.09 27.86
C LEU A 157 2.54 -15.12 29.28
N ARG A 158 3.46 -15.18 30.26
CA ARG A 158 3.14 -15.19 31.70
C ARG A 158 3.71 -13.98 32.42
N GLU A 159 4.97 -13.67 32.17
CA GLU A 159 5.65 -12.47 32.68
C GLU A 159 5.91 -11.49 31.54
N VAL A 160 5.02 -10.52 31.42
CA VAL A 160 5.04 -9.54 30.33
C VAL A 160 4.87 -8.14 30.91
N SER A 161 5.68 -7.20 30.44
CA SER A 161 5.49 -5.78 30.73
C SER A 161 5.42 -4.98 29.45
N VAL A 162 4.58 -3.94 29.48
CA VAL A 162 4.49 -2.94 28.41
C VAL A 162 5.06 -1.64 28.93
N ARG A 163 5.90 -0.97 28.14
CA ARG A 163 6.32 0.40 28.39
C ARG A 163 5.96 1.27 27.21
N ALA A 164 5.24 2.35 27.46
CA ALA A 164 4.83 3.28 26.41
C ALA A 164 5.10 4.73 26.80
N ARG A 165 5.38 5.57 25.80
CA ARG A 165 5.42 7.02 25.94
C ARG A 165 4.69 7.64 24.76
N THR A 166 3.75 8.53 25.07
CA THR A 166 3.04 9.38 24.11
C THR A 166 3.07 10.83 24.61
N GLY A 167 2.63 11.76 23.76
CA GLY A 167 2.53 13.18 24.10
C GLY A 167 3.71 14.04 23.65
N GLY A 168 3.68 15.31 24.08
CA GLY A 168 4.60 16.35 23.65
C GLY A 168 5.91 16.40 24.44
N VAL A 169 6.58 17.54 24.31
CA VAL A 169 7.80 17.87 25.05
C VAL A 169 7.44 18.12 26.52
N ARG A 170 8.30 17.67 27.44
CA ARG A 170 8.22 18.00 28.87
C ARG A 170 9.49 18.76 29.22
N GLU A 171 9.35 20.04 29.56
CA GLU A 171 10.47 20.97 29.78
C GLU A 171 10.33 21.67 31.13
N ASP A 172 11.45 22.13 31.65
CA ASP A 172 11.47 23.00 32.81
C ASP A 172 10.97 24.40 32.43
N GLU A 173 10.31 25.09 33.35
CA GLU A 173 9.75 26.44 33.11
C GLU A 173 10.81 27.42 32.59
N ALA A 174 12.04 27.29 33.10
CA ALA A 174 13.18 28.09 32.69
C ALA A 174 13.56 27.90 31.22
N ASP A 175 13.21 26.80 30.56
CA ASP A 175 13.58 26.56 29.16
C ASP A 175 12.54 27.08 28.17
N LEU A 176 11.32 27.41 28.62
CA LEU A 176 10.20 27.78 27.73
C LEU A 176 10.45 29.05 26.92
N HIS A 177 11.31 29.95 27.42
CA HIS A 177 11.68 31.20 26.75
C HIS A 177 12.84 31.04 25.76
N LEU A 178 13.50 29.88 25.71
CA LEU A 178 14.60 29.66 24.77
C LEU A 178 14.09 29.73 23.33
N PRO A 179 14.83 30.39 22.41
CA PRO A 179 14.39 30.62 21.03
C PRO A 179 14.62 29.39 20.13
N HIS A 180 14.28 28.20 20.63
CA HIS A 180 14.41 26.92 19.92
C HIS A 180 13.05 26.33 19.60
N TRP A 181 12.93 25.69 18.43
CA TRP A 181 11.72 24.97 18.07
C TRP A 181 11.57 23.70 18.93
N ALA A 182 10.36 23.44 19.40
CA ALA A 182 10.03 22.28 20.22
C ALA A 182 8.74 21.63 19.72
N GLY A 183 8.72 20.31 19.66
CA GLY A 183 7.59 19.58 19.08
C GLY A 183 7.83 18.08 19.00
N VAL A 184 6.93 17.41 18.28
CA VAL A 184 7.02 15.98 18.01
C VAL A 184 7.06 15.78 16.50
N LEU A 185 8.01 14.98 16.01
CA LEU A 185 8.01 14.44 14.66
C LEU A 185 7.39 13.03 14.72
N PRO A 186 6.12 12.85 14.32
CA PRO A 186 5.50 11.52 14.31
C PRO A 186 6.21 10.62 13.30
N LEU A 187 6.44 9.36 13.67
CA LEU A 187 7.02 8.34 12.81
C LEU A 187 6.00 7.24 12.57
N ARG A 188 5.94 6.74 11.33
CA ARG A 188 5.05 5.64 10.93
C ARG A 188 5.80 4.73 9.97
N LEU A 189 5.68 3.43 10.17
CA LEU A 189 6.08 2.46 9.15
C LEU A 189 5.02 2.49 8.04
N THR A 190 5.44 2.83 6.83
CA THR A 190 4.58 2.77 5.64
C THR A 190 5.21 1.78 4.67
N PRO A 191 4.51 0.71 4.27
CA PRO A 191 5.01 -0.19 3.23
C PRO A 191 5.34 0.59 1.95
N GLY A 192 6.37 0.16 1.22
CA GLY A 192 6.66 0.65 -0.13
C GLY A 192 5.76 0.02 -1.19
N LEU A 193 6.00 0.36 -2.46
CA LEU A 193 5.41 -0.37 -3.58
C LEU A 193 5.99 -1.80 -3.59
N PRO A 194 5.17 -2.86 -3.73
CA PRO A 194 5.70 -4.21 -3.85
C PRO A 194 6.58 -4.36 -5.10
N GLU A 195 7.74 -4.97 -4.91
CA GLU A 195 8.71 -5.26 -5.98
C GLU A 195 8.57 -6.74 -6.38
N PRO A 196 8.07 -7.06 -7.59
CA PRO A 196 7.96 -8.44 -8.04
C PRO A 196 9.34 -9.05 -8.34
N ASP A 197 9.50 -10.34 -8.07
CA ASP A 197 10.70 -11.10 -8.45
C ASP A 197 10.78 -11.31 -9.97
N ALA A 198 11.98 -11.58 -10.47
CA ALA A 198 12.23 -11.80 -11.89
C ALA A 198 11.40 -12.98 -12.43
N GLY A 199 10.68 -12.76 -13.53
CA GLY A 199 9.88 -13.80 -14.20
C GLY A 199 8.50 -14.05 -13.58
N VAL A 200 8.09 -13.30 -12.54
CA VAL A 200 6.72 -13.38 -12.01
C VAL A 200 5.75 -12.70 -12.97
N THR A 201 4.85 -13.49 -13.56
CA THR A 201 3.77 -13.02 -14.46
C THR A 201 2.39 -13.00 -13.80
N ALA A 202 2.31 -13.41 -12.54
CA ALA A 202 1.07 -13.34 -11.77
C ALA A 202 0.79 -11.89 -11.33
N PRO A 203 -0.47 -11.43 -11.33
CA PRO A 203 -0.81 -10.07 -10.92
C PRO A 203 -0.55 -9.86 -9.43
N LEU A 204 -0.31 -8.61 -9.03
CA LEU A 204 -0.15 -8.26 -7.61
C LEU A 204 -1.41 -8.64 -6.81
N PRO A 205 -1.27 -9.45 -5.74
CA PRO A 205 -2.39 -9.83 -4.88
C PRO A 205 -3.13 -8.61 -4.31
N ALA A 206 -4.45 -8.68 -4.25
CA ALA A 206 -5.29 -7.56 -3.85
C ALA A 206 -4.96 -7.02 -2.44
N TYR A 207 -4.60 -7.89 -1.49
CA TYR A 207 -4.24 -7.49 -0.12
C TYR A 207 -2.92 -6.71 -0.02
N LEU A 208 -2.09 -6.69 -1.08
CA LEU A 208 -0.87 -5.88 -1.17
C LEU A 208 -1.12 -4.53 -1.87
N ARG A 209 -2.32 -4.29 -2.39
CA ARG A 209 -2.67 -3.01 -3.02
C ARG A 209 -3.07 -2.01 -1.94
N ALA A 210 -2.44 -0.84 -1.95
CA ALA A 210 -2.81 0.23 -1.04
C ALA A 210 -4.25 0.67 -1.32
N THR A 211 -5.19 0.30 -0.44
CA THR A 211 -6.59 0.73 -0.57
C THR A 211 -6.99 1.47 0.70
N ARG A 212 -7.31 2.77 0.57
CA ARG A 212 -7.62 3.65 1.71
C ARG A 212 -9.11 3.97 1.82
N THR A 213 -9.78 4.15 0.67
CA THR A 213 -11.23 4.41 0.54
C THR A 213 -11.74 3.84 -0.79
N PRO A 214 -13.06 3.69 -0.99
CA PRO A 214 -13.61 3.25 -2.28
C PRO A 214 -13.16 4.09 -3.49
N TRP A 215 -12.88 5.38 -3.26
CA TRP A 215 -12.36 6.31 -4.27
C TRP A 215 -10.96 5.95 -4.79
N HIS A 216 -10.18 5.21 -3.99
CA HIS A 216 -8.82 4.79 -4.33
C HIS A 216 -8.75 3.33 -4.77
N ASP A 217 -9.88 2.62 -4.82
CA ASP A 217 -9.92 1.22 -5.25
C ASP A 217 -10.01 1.12 -6.78
N PRO A 218 -9.05 0.45 -7.46
CA PRO A 218 -9.12 0.16 -8.89
C PRO A 218 -10.12 -0.96 -9.17
N THR A 219 -11.38 -0.81 -8.78
CA THR A 219 -12.41 -1.84 -9.00
C THR A 219 -12.47 -2.22 -10.49
N PRO A 220 -12.39 -3.51 -10.85
CA PRO A 220 -12.59 -3.94 -12.24
C PRO A 220 -13.98 -3.55 -12.74
N MET A 221 -14.08 -3.01 -13.95
CA MET A 221 -15.36 -2.64 -14.57
C MET A 221 -15.45 -3.22 -15.98
N ALA A 222 -16.64 -3.63 -16.42
CA ALA A 222 -16.84 -4.24 -17.73
C ALA A 222 -18.01 -3.60 -18.48
N GLY A 223 -17.80 -3.34 -19.76
CA GLY A 223 -18.84 -2.99 -20.74
C GLY A 223 -18.80 -3.92 -21.96
N GLU A 224 -19.53 -3.56 -23.01
CA GLU A 224 -19.66 -4.33 -24.25
C GLU A 224 -18.42 -4.21 -25.17
N HIS A 225 -17.75 -3.06 -25.16
CA HIS A 225 -16.56 -2.75 -25.97
C HIS A 225 -15.26 -2.82 -25.17
N VAL A 226 -15.27 -2.52 -23.87
CA VAL A 226 -14.06 -2.43 -23.04
C VAL A 226 -14.22 -3.06 -21.66
N ARG A 227 -13.14 -3.68 -21.19
CA ARG A 227 -12.94 -4.06 -19.79
C ARG A 227 -11.84 -3.17 -19.19
N LEU A 228 -12.12 -2.60 -18.02
CA LEU A 228 -11.17 -1.84 -17.22
C LEU A 228 -10.61 -2.76 -16.14
N GLU A 229 -9.37 -3.18 -16.31
CA GLU A 229 -8.65 -4.04 -15.38
C GLU A 229 -7.70 -3.17 -14.53
N PRO A 230 -7.54 -3.44 -13.22
CA PRO A 230 -6.52 -2.76 -12.43
C PRO A 230 -5.17 -2.81 -13.14
N LEU A 231 -4.53 -1.65 -13.33
CA LEU A 231 -3.22 -1.61 -13.97
C LEU A 231 -2.20 -2.38 -13.11
N ASP A 232 -1.33 -3.13 -13.77
CA ASP A 232 -0.34 -4.03 -13.18
C ASP A 232 0.86 -4.18 -14.12
N LEU A 233 2.03 -4.53 -13.60
CA LEU A 233 3.27 -4.67 -14.39
C LEU A 233 3.17 -5.74 -15.48
N THR A 234 2.30 -6.73 -15.30
CA THR A 234 2.01 -7.76 -16.31
C THR A 234 1.45 -7.19 -17.63
N HIS A 235 0.92 -5.97 -17.62
CA HIS A 235 0.43 -5.29 -18.84
C HIS A 235 1.55 -4.64 -19.67
N ALA A 236 2.80 -4.62 -19.20
CA ALA A 236 3.87 -3.82 -19.82
C ALA A 236 4.10 -4.17 -21.30
N ASP A 237 4.19 -5.46 -21.63
CA ASP A 237 4.46 -5.92 -23.00
C ASP A 237 3.29 -5.59 -23.95
N GLU A 238 2.06 -5.97 -23.57
CA GLU A 238 0.88 -5.70 -24.40
C GLU A 238 0.66 -4.18 -24.58
N LEU A 239 0.84 -3.40 -23.51
CA LEU A 239 0.69 -1.94 -23.56
C LEU A 239 1.77 -1.30 -24.43
N HIS A 240 3.01 -1.79 -24.35
CA HIS A 240 4.11 -1.34 -25.20
C HIS A 240 3.76 -1.55 -26.67
N THR A 241 3.35 -2.78 -27.04
CA THR A 241 2.94 -3.10 -28.41
C THR A 241 1.75 -2.26 -28.87
N ALA A 242 0.71 -2.12 -28.05
CA ALA A 242 -0.49 -1.38 -28.40
C ALA A 242 -0.25 0.13 -28.58
N THR A 243 0.74 0.70 -27.89
CA THR A 243 0.96 2.15 -27.82
C THR A 243 2.31 2.60 -28.38
N ALA A 244 3.04 1.75 -29.11
CA ALA A 244 4.35 2.05 -29.69
C ALA A 244 4.40 3.25 -30.66
N ASP A 245 3.23 3.75 -31.05
CA ASP A 245 3.08 4.81 -32.00
C ASP A 245 3.36 6.21 -31.43
N ALA A 246 4.31 6.94 -32.01
CA ALA A 246 4.69 8.27 -31.51
C ALA A 246 3.53 9.28 -31.44
N GLU A 247 2.51 9.16 -32.29
CA GLU A 247 1.35 10.06 -32.26
C GLU A 247 0.48 9.84 -31.01
N VAL A 248 0.58 8.68 -30.35
CA VAL A 248 -0.09 8.40 -29.07
C VAL A 248 0.52 9.22 -27.93
N TRP A 249 1.84 9.43 -27.98
CA TRP A 249 2.62 10.06 -26.91
C TRP A 249 2.86 11.57 -27.11
N ARG A 250 2.61 12.08 -28.31
CA ARG A 250 2.87 13.47 -28.73
C ARG A 250 2.46 14.57 -27.74
N HIS A 251 1.36 14.36 -27.00
CA HIS A 251 0.81 15.34 -26.05
C HIS A 251 0.85 14.87 -24.59
N LEU A 252 1.50 13.74 -24.31
CA LEU A 252 1.69 13.25 -22.95
C LEU A 252 2.87 13.97 -22.30
N ASN A 253 2.90 13.96 -20.96
CA ASN A 253 3.98 14.54 -20.16
C ASN A 253 5.14 13.55 -19.92
N VAL A 254 5.14 12.42 -20.63
CA VAL A 254 6.16 11.37 -20.55
C VAL A 254 6.62 11.10 -21.98
N ALA A 255 7.93 10.91 -22.16
CA ALA A 255 8.50 10.56 -23.45
C ALA A 255 8.01 9.17 -23.90
N LEU A 256 7.93 8.96 -25.22
CA LEU A 256 7.62 7.65 -25.79
C LEU A 256 8.64 6.60 -25.30
N PRO A 257 8.20 5.54 -24.61
CA PRO A 257 9.06 4.42 -24.29
C PRO A 257 9.40 3.63 -25.55
N THR A 258 10.69 3.45 -25.82
CA THR A 258 11.17 2.70 -26.99
C THR A 258 11.33 1.19 -26.72
N THR A 259 11.16 0.77 -25.47
CA THR A 259 11.28 -0.64 -25.05
C THR A 259 10.13 -1.03 -24.11
N PRO A 260 9.85 -2.35 -23.98
CA PRO A 260 8.92 -2.84 -22.96
C PRO A 260 9.34 -2.45 -21.54
N ALA A 261 10.65 -2.47 -21.25
CA ALA A 261 11.19 -2.02 -19.95
C ALA A 261 10.85 -0.55 -19.66
N GLY A 262 11.01 0.35 -20.65
CA GLY A 262 10.59 1.74 -20.48
C GLY A 262 9.07 1.87 -20.27
N THR A 263 8.26 1.01 -20.87
CA THR A 263 6.80 0.99 -20.62
C THR A 263 6.50 0.49 -19.21
N ALA A 264 7.24 -0.50 -18.71
CA ALA A 264 7.16 -0.95 -17.32
C ALA A 264 7.51 0.18 -16.34
N GLU A 265 8.49 1.06 -16.65
CA GLU A 265 8.79 2.25 -15.84
C GLU A 265 7.60 3.23 -15.78
N VAL A 266 6.89 3.43 -16.89
CA VAL A 266 5.65 4.25 -16.91
C VAL A 266 4.58 3.64 -16.02
N ILE A 267 4.42 2.32 -16.06
CA ILE A 267 3.48 1.59 -15.19
C ILE A 267 3.91 1.70 -13.72
N THR A 268 5.20 1.50 -13.40
CA THR A 268 5.75 1.66 -12.05
C THR A 268 5.48 3.07 -11.51
N GLY A 269 5.65 4.12 -12.32
CA GLY A 269 5.30 5.48 -11.93
C GLY A 269 3.81 5.65 -11.62
N ALA A 270 2.93 5.01 -12.40
CA ALA A 270 1.49 5.00 -12.14
C ALA A 270 1.13 4.25 -10.83
N LEU A 271 1.73 3.09 -10.61
CA LEU A 271 1.52 2.27 -9.40
C LEU A 271 2.06 2.96 -8.15
N ALA A 272 3.20 3.65 -8.26
CA ALA A 272 3.75 4.44 -7.16
C ALA A 272 2.82 5.63 -6.80
N ALA A 273 2.24 6.31 -7.79
CA ALA A 273 1.25 7.35 -7.55
C ALA A 273 -0.03 6.78 -6.90
N GLN A 274 -0.47 5.60 -7.34
CA GLN A 274 -1.60 4.91 -6.70
C GLN A 274 -1.32 4.51 -5.26
N HIS A 275 -0.11 4.01 -4.98
CA HIS A 275 0.34 3.70 -3.63
C HIS A 275 0.31 4.91 -2.69
N ARG A 276 0.63 6.10 -3.22
CA ARG A 276 0.53 7.38 -2.50
C ARG A 276 -0.90 7.93 -2.39
N GLY A 277 -1.88 7.33 -3.09
CA GLY A 277 -3.27 7.79 -3.13
C GLY A 277 -3.52 8.91 -4.15
N GLU A 278 -2.60 9.15 -5.07
CA GLU A 278 -2.68 10.28 -6.03
C GLU A 278 -3.41 9.88 -7.33
N ARG A 279 -3.50 8.57 -7.61
CA ARG A 279 -4.00 8.03 -8.87
C ARG A 279 -4.70 6.69 -8.65
N VAL A 280 -5.69 6.36 -9.47
CA VAL A 280 -6.22 4.99 -9.62
C VAL A 280 -6.16 4.64 -11.08
N ALA A 281 -5.37 3.64 -11.45
CA ALA A 281 -5.07 3.33 -12.84
C ALA A 281 -5.70 2.01 -13.30
N TRP A 282 -6.27 2.04 -14.50
CA TRP A 282 -6.78 0.86 -15.19
C TRP A 282 -6.07 0.66 -16.53
N ALA A 283 -5.75 -0.59 -16.86
CA ALA A 283 -5.56 -1.02 -18.23
C ALA A 283 -6.93 -1.10 -18.92
N GLN A 284 -6.99 -0.69 -20.18
CA GLN A 284 -8.16 -0.86 -21.03
C GLN A 284 -7.93 -2.09 -21.90
N ARG A 285 -8.80 -3.09 -21.81
CA ARG A 285 -8.79 -4.30 -22.64
C ARG A 285 -10.00 -4.29 -23.57
N CYS A 286 -9.79 -4.54 -24.86
CA CYS A 286 -10.89 -4.71 -25.81
C CYS A 286 -11.73 -5.93 -25.40
N ALA A 287 -13.03 -5.75 -25.21
CA ALA A 287 -13.91 -6.83 -24.76
C ALA A 287 -14.08 -7.93 -25.80
N ALA A 288 -13.97 -7.60 -27.10
CA ALA A 288 -14.13 -8.54 -28.20
C ALA A 288 -12.85 -9.35 -28.46
N THR A 289 -11.71 -8.67 -28.57
CA THR A 289 -10.43 -9.32 -28.95
C THR A 289 -9.60 -9.77 -27.76
N GLY A 290 -9.89 -9.26 -26.56
CA GLY A 290 -9.09 -9.50 -25.37
C GLY A 290 -7.74 -8.78 -25.35
N ALA A 291 -7.41 -7.94 -26.33
CA ALA A 291 -6.13 -7.22 -26.36
C ALA A 291 -6.11 -6.03 -25.37
N VAL A 292 -4.99 -5.78 -24.68
CA VAL A 292 -4.77 -4.47 -24.02
C VAL A 292 -4.60 -3.41 -25.10
N VAL A 293 -5.35 -2.31 -24.97
CA VAL A 293 -5.43 -1.26 -26.00
C VAL A 293 -4.95 0.10 -25.51
N GLY A 294 -4.72 0.25 -24.20
CA GLY A 294 -4.26 1.49 -23.58
C GLY A 294 -4.56 1.55 -22.08
N THR A 295 -4.61 2.76 -21.53
CA THR A 295 -4.87 2.99 -20.10
C THR A 295 -5.76 4.22 -19.89
N THR A 296 -6.34 4.34 -18.70
CA THR A 296 -7.05 5.52 -18.19
C THR A 296 -6.96 5.53 -16.66
N SER A 297 -7.19 6.68 -16.02
CA SER A 297 -7.07 6.78 -14.57
C SER A 297 -7.98 7.83 -13.97
N TYR A 298 -8.28 7.65 -12.69
CA TYR A 298 -8.60 8.74 -11.79
C TYR A 298 -7.31 9.37 -11.25
N TYR A 299 -7.33 10.68 -11.03
CA TYR A 299 -6.31 11.47 -10.34
C TYR A 299 -6.98 12.74 -9.77
N ASP A 300 -6.25 13.55 -9.01
CA ASP A 300 -6.83 14.68 -8.26
C ASP A 300 -8.05 14.23 -7.42
N ILE A 301 -7.90 13.09 -6.74
CA ILE A 301 -8.97 12.41 -6.00
C ILE A 301 -9.17 13.14 -4.66
N ASP A 302 -10.37 13.66 -4.45
CA ASP A 302 -10.74 14.35 -3.21
C ASP A 302 -12.10 13.83 -2.71
N PRO A 303 -12.11 12.82 -1.84
CA PRO A 303 -13.35 12.26 -1.29
C PRO A 303 -14.12 13.25 -0.41
N GLU A 304 -13.42 14.17 0.28
CA GLU A 304 -14.04 15.18 1.16
C GLU A 304 -14.81 16.21 0.34
N ARG A 305 -14.24 16.68 -0.78
CA ARG A 305 -14.90 17.57 -1.74
C ARG A 305 -15.77 16.84 -2.76
N ARG A 306 -15.79 15.49 -2.70
CA ARG A 306 -16.54 14.63 -3.61
C ARG A 306 -16.20 14.90 -5.08
N SER A 307 -14.91 15.02 -5.40
CA SER A 307 -14.45 15.32 -6.76
C SER A 307 -13.29 14.44 -7.21
N VAL A 308 -13.18 14.24 -8.52
CA VAL A 308 -12.08 13.49 -9.15
C VAL A 308 -11.80 14.00 -10.56
N ALA A 309 -10.60 13.82 -11.08
CA ALA A 309 -10.30 14.03 -12.49
C ALA A 309 -10.10 12.71 -13.23
N ILE A 310 -10.55 12.64 -14.48
CA ILE A 310 -10.29 11.51 -15.38
C ILE A 310 -9.20 11.90 -16.39
N GLY A 311 -8.19 11.06 -16.54
CA GLY A 311 -7.04 11.38 -17.38
C GLY A 311 -6.09 10.22 -17.51
N HIS A 312 -4.81 10.56 -17.77
CA HIS A 312 -3.78 9.58 -18.15
C HIS A 312 -4.29 8.59 -19.21
N THR A 313 -5.15 9.09 -20.11
CA THR A 313 -5.85 8.29 -21.09
C THR A 313 -5.09 8.33 -22.39
N PHE A 314 -4.53 7.20 -22.79
CA PHE A 314 -3.93 7.01 -24.10
C PHE A 314 -4.25 5.61 -24.60
N LEU A 315 -4.61 5.54 -25.87
CA LEU A 315 -4.98 4.31 -26.58
C LEU A 315 -4.12 4.18 -27.82
N GLY A 316 -3.84 2.95 -28.25
CA GLY A 316 -3.22 2.69 -29.55
C GLY A 316 -4.01 3.31 -30.71
N ARG A 317 -3.32 3.76 -31.77
CA ARG A 317 -3.95 4.38 -32.95
C ARG A 317 -5.09 3.56 -33.57
N PRO A 318 -4.98 2.22 -33.73
CA PRO A 318 -6.07 1.40 -34.31
C PRO A 318 -7.39 1.49 -33.54
N TRP A 319 -7.32 1.83 -32.24
CA TRP A 319 -8.48 1.89 -31.35
C TRP A 319 -9.08 3.30 -31.24
N TRP A 320 -8.52 4.29 -31.97
CA TRP A 320 -9.08 5.63 -32.00
C TRP A 320 -10.37 5.67 -32.80
N ARG A 321 -11.29 6.55 -32.37
CA ARG A 321 -12.63 6.71 -32.97
C ARG A 321 -13.49 5.42 -32.93
N THR A 322 -13.12 4.45 -32.10
CA THR A 322 -13.96 3.30 -31.74
C THR A 322 -14.86 3.63 -30.54
N GLY A 323 -15.73 2.69 -30.17
CA GLY A 323 -16.57 2.76 -28.95
C GLY A 323 -15.79 2.67 -27.63
N ILE A 324 -14.56 2.13 -27.64
CA ILE A 324 -13.78 1.77 -26.44
C ILE A 324 -13.62 2.94 -25.46
N ASN A 325 -13.05 4.07 -25.90
CA ASN A 325 -12.83 5.19 -24.98
C ASN A 325 -14.14 5.83 -24.51
N THR A 326 -15.17 5.81 -25.35
CA THR A 326 -16.50 6.35 -25.00
C THR A 326 -17.09 5.52 -23.87
N GLU A 327 -17.04 4.20 -23.98
CA GLU A 327 -17.53 3.29 -22.95
C GLU A 327 -16.66 3.32 -21.69
N ALA A 328 -15.32 3.37 -21.83
CA ALA A 328 -14.44 3.52 -20.68
C ALA A 328 -14.77 4.78 -19.85
N LYS A 329 -15.11 5.88 -20.53
CA LYS A 329 -15.55 7.13 -19.88
C LYS A 329 -16.95 7.00 -19.28
N LEU A 330 -17.88 6.28 -19.92
CA LEU A 330 -19.19 5.97 -19.34
C LEU A 330 -19.05 5.14 -18.05
N LEU A 331 -18.20 4.11 -18.02
CA LEU A 331 -17.93 3.29 -16.84
C LEU A 331 -17.34 4.13 -15.70
N LEU A 332 -16.30 4.92 -16.00
CA LEU A 332 -15.70 5.82 -15.01
C LEU A 332 -16.70 6.87 -14.50
N LEU A 333 -17.44 7.54 -15.38
CA LEU A 333 -18.40 8.55 -14.95
C LEU A 333 -19.54 7.94 -14.11
N SER A 334 -20.04 6.76 -14.48
CA SER A 334 -21.06 6.05 -13.71
C SER A 334 -20.54 5.69 -12.32
N ARG A 335 -19.31 5.15 -12.23
CA ARG A 335 -18.69 4.90 -10.92
C ARG A 335 -18.52 6.19 -10.11
N ALA A 336 -18.01 7.26 -10.72
CA ALA A 336 -17.75 8.51 -10.02
C ALA A 336 -19.05 9.11 -9.47
N PHE A 337 -20.08 9.30 -10.31
CA PHE A 337 -21.32 9.96 -9.92
C PHE A 337 -22.28 9.03 -9.17
N ASP A 338 -22.52 7.82 -9.69
CA ASP A 338 -23.58 6.94 -9.22
C ASP A 338 -23.15 6.09 -7.99
N GLU A 339 -21.89 5.63 -7.96
CA GLU A 339 -21.39 4.76 -6.87
C GLU A 339 -20.65 5.53 -5.78
N LEU A 340 -19.71 6.40 -6.17
CA LEU A 340 -18.87 7.15 -5.23
C LEU A 340 -19.52 8.45 -4.74
N GLY A 341 -20.60 8.87 -5.39
CA GLY A 341 -21.33 10.09 -5.06
C GLY A 341 -20.52 11.35 -5.36
N ALA A 342 -19.72 11.38 -6.42
CA ALA A 342 -19.05 12.60 -6.86
C ALA A 342 -20.07 13.70 -7.19
N VAL A 343 -19.72 14.95 -6.90
CA VAL A 343 -20.47 16.12 -7.35
C VAL A 343 -19.83 16.75 -8.59
N ARG A 344 -18.58 16.36 -8.89
CA ARG A 344 -17.77 16.95 -9.94
C ARG A 344 -16.71 15.98 -10.48
N VAL A 345 -16.61 15.91 -11.81
CA VAL A 345 -15.54 15.20 -12.52
C VAL A 345 -14.82 16.16 -13.47
N ALA A 346 -13.48 16.20 -13.43
CA ALA A 346 -12.66 17.11 -14.24
C ALA A 346 -11.82 16.37 -15.30
N TRP A 347 -11.36 17.12 -16.32
CA TRP A 347 -10.37 16.67 -17.30
C TRP A 347 -9.37 17.79 -17.58
N HIS A 348 -8.12 17.39 -17.80
CA HIS A 348 -7.02 18.29 -18.12
C HIS A 348 -6.29 17.82 -19.37
N THR A 349 -6.23 18.65 -20.41
CA THR A 349 -5.53 18.31 -21.66
C THR A 349 -4.63 19.45 -22.12
N ASP A 350 -3.59 19.14 -22.90
CA ASP A 350 -2.72 20.16 -23.49
C ASP A 350 -3.57 21.01 -24.45
N ILE A 351 -3.37 22.34 -24.41
CA ILE A 351 -4.03 23.25 -25.34
C ILE A 351 -3.76 22.90 -26.81
N ARG A 352 -2.63 22.25 -27.10
CA ARG A 352 -2.27 21.77 -28.45
C ARG A 352 -2.97 20.46 -28.84
N ASN A 353 -3.62 19.77 -27.90
CA ASN A 353 -4.27 18.48 -28.16
C ASN A 353 -5.77 18.68 -28.44
N GLU A 354 -6.07 19.30 -29.58
CA GLU A 354 -7.44 19.59 -30.03
C GLU A 354 -8.29 18.32 -30.16
N ARG A 355 -7.68 17.18 -30.54
CA ARG A 355 -8.35 15.89 -30.60
C ARG A 355 -8.91 15.46 -29.25
N SER A 356 -8.15 15.63 -28.18
CA SER A 356 -8.63 15.31 -26.83
C SER A 356 -9.64 16.33 -26.33
N GLN A 357 -9.49 17.61 -26.66
CA GLN A 357 -10.48 18.65 -26.33
C GLN A 357 -11.83 18.30 -26.95
N ALA A 358 -11.89 18.06 -28.26
CA ALA A 358 -13.11 17.64 -28.94
C ALA A 358 -13.65 16.30 -28.44
N ALA A 359 -12.81 15.41 -27.90
CA ALA A 359 -13.27 14.18 -27.28
C ALA A 359 -13.95 14.42 -25.93
N ILE A 360 -13.41 15.33 -25.10
CA ILE A 360 -13.96 15.70 -23.80
C ILE A 360 -15.28 16.47 -23.96
N GLU A 361 -15.34 17.43 -24.89
CA GLU A 361 -16.56 18.19 -25.20
C GLU A 361 -17.70 17.25 -25.64
N ARG A 362 -17.38 16.21 -26.42
CA ARG A 362 -18.34 15.19 -26.84
C ARG A 362 -18.85 14.30 -25.70
N LEU A 363 -18.22 14.28 -24.53
CA LEU A 363 -18.78 13.64 -23.33
C LEU A 363 -19.90 14.49 -22.72
N GLY A 364 -20.03 15.75 -23.11
CA GLY A 364 -20.91 16.73 -22.48
C GLY A 364 -20.24 17.51 -21.36
N ALA A 365 -18.90 17.53 -21.30
CA ALA A 365 -18.15 18.33 -20.33
C ALA A 365 -18.04 19.80 -20.77
N THR A 366 -18.09 20.70 -19.80
CA THR A 366 -18.02 22.15 -19.98
C THR A 366 -16.58 22.64 -19.88
N ARG A 367 -16.14 23.50 -20.80
CA ARG A 367 -14.81 24.14 -20.76
C ARG A 367 -14.83 25.29 -19.76
N GLU A 368 -14.00 25.21 -18.72
CA GLU A 368 -14.00 26.21 -17.64
C GLU A 368 -12.84 27.19 -17.72
N GLY A 369 -11.72 26.81 -18.35
CA GLY A 369 -10.60 27.73 -18.47
C GLY A 369 -9.30 27.14 -19.00
N VAL A 370 -8.26 27.98 -18.99
CA VAL A 370 -6.88 27.62 -19.34
C VAL A 370 -5.96 27.91 -18.16
N LEU A 371 -5.31 26.86 -17.66
CA LEU A 371 -4.24 26.95 -16.67
C LEU A 371 -2.93 27.24 -17.42
N ARG A 372 -2.44 28.48 -17.31
CA ARG A 372 -1.21 28.94 -17.99
C ARG A 372 0.04 28.38 -17.31
N MET A 373 1.03 27.96 -18.10
CA MET A 373 2.30 27.38 -17.61
C MET A 373 2.11 26.27 -16.56
N HIS A 374 1.05 25.47 -16.70
CA HIS A 374 0.64 24.51 -15.68
C HIS A 374 1.61 23.33 -15.52
N ARG A 375 2.21 22.83 -16.62
CA ARG A 375 3.10 21.65 -16.58
C ARG A 375 4.27 21.83 -17.54
N GLN A 376 5.37 21.11 -17.33
CA GLN A 376 6.45 21.00 -18.32
C GLN A 376 6.18 19.85 -19.29
N ARG A 377 6.53 20.04 -20.56
CA ARG A 377 6.57 19.00 -21.58
C ARG A 377 7.92 18.26 -21.54
N PRO A 378 8.04 17.07 -22.18
CA PRO A 378 9.30 16.34 -22.24
C PRO A 378 10.47 17.13 -22.85
N ASP A 379 10.19 18.11 -23.72
CA ASP A 379 11.18 18.99 -24.33
C ASP A 379 11.58 20.20 -23.44
N GLY A 380 11.07 20.27 -22.21
CA GLY A 380 11.31 21.37 -21.27
C GLY A 380 10.42 22.60 -21.47
N SER A 381 9.62 22.67 -22.55
CA SER A 381 8.70 23.79 -22.78
C SER A 381 7.51 23.78 -21.81
N TRP A 382 6.98 24.95 -21.49
CA TRP A 382 5.79 25.09 -20.63
C TRP A 382 4.49 24.82 -21.38
N ARG A 383 3.61 24.02 -20.77
CA ARG A 383 2.28 23.65 -21.24
C ARG A 383 1.19 24.46 -20.56
N ASP A 384 0.39 25.12 -21.40
CA ASP A 384 -0.94 25.57 -21.03
C ASP A 384 -1.92 24.39 -21.10
N THR A 385 -2.76 24.29 -20.09
CA THR A 385 -3.71 23.17 -19.92
C THR A 385 -5.13 23.68 -19.99
N VAL A 386 -5.92 23.10 -20.88
CA VAL A 386 -7.36 23.36 -20.92
C VAL A 386 -8.03 22.46 -19.89
N GLN A 387 -8.83 23.08 -19.03
CA GLN A 387 -9.61 22.40 -18.01
C GLN A 387 -11.08 22.32 -18.42
N TYR A 388 -11.63 21.12 -18.30
CA TYR A 388 -13.05 20.83 -18.47
C TYR A 388 -13.59 20.20 -17.19
N ALA A 389 -14.89 20.32 -16.97
CA ALA A 389 -15.57 19.60 -15.91
C ALA A 389 -17.00 19.22 -16.29
N MET A 390 -17.54 18.28 -15.52
CA MET A 390 -18.93 17.87 -15.53
C MET A 390 -19.39 17.77 -14.08
N THR A 391 -20.59 18.24 -13.82
CA THR A 391 -21.25 18.21 -12.51
C THR A 391 -22.27 17.07 -12.44
N VAL A 392 -22.68 16.72 -11.23
CA VAL A 392 -23.71 15.69 -11.00
C VAL A 392 -25.05 16.04 -11.67
N ASP A 393 -25.39 17.33 -11.80
CA ASP A 393 -26.64 17.76 -12.45
C ASP A 393 -26.60 17.60 -13.98
N GLU A 394 -25.40 17.69 -14.57
CA GLU A 394 -25.19 17.49 -16.02
C GLU A 394 -25.11 16.00 -16.38
N TRP A 395 -24.77 15.14 -15.40
CA TRP A 395 -24.49 13.73 -15.62
C TRP A 395 -25.65 12.92 -16.23
N PRO A 396 -26.91 12.99 -15.76
CA PRO A 396 -28.00 12.18 -16.31
C PRO A 396 -28.17 12.35 -17.83
N ASN A 397 -28.09 13.59 -18.31
CA ASN A 397 -28.20 13.91 -19.74
C ASN A 397 -26.95 13.46 -20.53
N ALA A 398 -25.76 13.57 -19.93
CA ALA A 398 -24.54 13.04 -20.54
C ALA A 398 -24.57 11.50 -20.63
N GLN A 399 -25.00 10.81 -19.58
CA GLN A 399 -25.11 9.36 -19.51
C GLN A 399 -26.04 8.81 -20.61
N ALA A 400 -27.22 9.41 -20.77
CA ALA A 400 -28.18 9.01 -21.81
C ALA A 400 -27.59 9.15 -23.23
N ARG A 401 -26.97 10.30 -23.54
CA ARG A 401 -26.33 10.54 -24.84
C ARG A 401 -25.17 9.59 -25.12
N LEU A 402 -24.37 9.27 -24.10
CA LEU A 402 -23.26 8.32 -24.23
C LEU A 402 -23.76 6.90 -24.54
N ARG A 403 -24.81 6.44 -23.83
CA ARG A 403 -25.45 5.14 -24.10
C ARG A 403 -26.04 5.06 -25.50
N GLU A 404 -26.77 6.09 -25.94
CA GLU A 404 -27.36 6.14 -27.29
C GLU A 404 -26.29 6.13 -28.39
N ARG A 405 -25.14 6.77 -28.14
CA ARG A 405 -24.00 6.75 -29.06
C ARG A 405 -23.35 5.38 -29.15
N LEU A 406 -23.15 4.70 -28.01
CA LEU A 406 -22.59 3.35 -27.98
C LEU A 406 -23.51 2.37 -28.69
N HIS A 407 -24.82 2.45 -28.49
CA HIS A 407 -25.79 1.60 -29.19
C HIS A 407 -25.70 1.71 -30.73
N ARG A 408 -25.36 2.89 -31.25
CA ARG A 408 -25.14 3.13 -32.69
C ARG A 408 -23.76 2.71 -33.20
N THR A 409 -22.85 2.35 -32.30
CA THR A 409 -21.48 1.95 -32.62
C THR A 409 -21.39 0.44 -32.56
N ALA A 410 -21.09 -0.22 -33.68
CA ALA A 410 -20.88 -1.67 -33.65
C ALA A 410 -19.70 -2.03 -32.73
N PRO A 411 -19.74 -3.19 -32.04
CA PRO A 411 -18.59 -3.74 -31.34
C PRO A 411 -17.38 -3.82 -32.27
N VAL A 412 -16.18 -3.58 -31.73
CA VAL A 412 -14.96 -3.77 -32.52
C VAL A 412 -14.84 -5.27 -32.81
N ALA A 413 -14.75 -5.63 -34.09
CA ALA A 413 -14.61 -7.03 -34.54
C ALA A 413 -13.17 -7.54 -34.38
#